data_AF-A0A2S5CFJ3-F1
#
_entry.id   AF-A0A2S5CFJ3-F1
#
_cell.length_a   1.000
_cell.length_b   1.000
_cell.length_c   1.000
_cell.angle_alpha   90.00
_cell.angle_beta   90.00
_cell.angle_gamma   90.00
#
_symmetry.space_group_name_H-M   'P 1'
#
loop_
_entity.id
_entity.type
_entity.pdbx_description
1 polymer ?
#
loop_
_entity_poly.entity_id
_entity_poly.type
_entity_poly.pdbx_seq_one_letter_code
_entity_poly.pdbx_strand_id
1 'polypeptide(L)'
;MPANVENLFLTGTAAINGTGNALANIVYGNSTDNVLSGGDGNDTLIGGLGNDTLTGGAGSDIFRFNTAPSASNIDTVTDFTVADDTIQLENAVFTQLTATGVLNAAEFKIGAAAADANDFIIYNAGTGALSYDADGNGAGAAVQIAILGVNLALTNADFVVI
;
A
#
# COMPACT_ATOMS: atom_id res chain seq x y z
N MET A 1 -9.36 -20.88 -14.62
CA MET A 1 -9.68 -19.46 -14.87
C MET A 1 -9.08 -19.06 -16.21
N PRO A 2 -9.64 -18.10 -16.98
CA PRO A 2 -9.13 -17.76 -18.30
C PRO A 2 -7.75 -17.10 -18.17
N ALA A 3 -6.84 -17.42 -19.09
CA ALA A 3 -5.42 -17.09 -19.03
C ALA A 3 -5.06 -15.73 -19.66
N ASN A 4 -5.95 -14.72 -19.58
CA ASN A 4 -5.82 -13.50 -20.40
C ASN A 4 -6.11 -12.17 -19.69
N VAL A 5 -6.30 -12.18 -18.36
CA VAL A 5 -6.23 -10.90 -17.64
C VAL A 5 -4.76 -10.76 -17.30
N GLU A 6 -4.09 -9.79 -17.87
CA GLU A 6 -2.76 -9.35 -17.43
C GLU A 6 -2.86 -7.95 -16.84
N ASN A 7 -3.83 -7.15 -17.31
CA ASN A 7 -4.14 -5.84 -16.75
C ASN A 7 -5.67 -5.66 -16.64
N LEU A 8 -6.15 -5.41 -15.42
CA LEU A 8 -7.53 -5.05 -15.11
C LEU A 8 -7.57 -3.60 -14.65
N PHE A 9 -8.24 -2.74 -15.40
CA PHE A 9 -8.48 -1.33 -15.05
C PHE A 9 -9.97 -1.11 -14.86
N LEU A 10 -10.38 -0.77 -13.64
CA LEU A 10 -11.77 -0.43 -13.34
C LEU A 10 -12.02 1.02 -13.77
N THR A 11 -13.16 1.26 -14.42
CA THR A 11 -13.54 2.59 -14.92
C THR A 11 -14.96 2.94 -14.50
N GLY A 12 -15.31 4.22 -14.59
CA GLY A 12 -16.61 4.72 -14.14
C GLY A 12 -16.60 5.14 -12.68
N THR A 13 -17.80 5.47 -12.17
CA THR A 13 -17.99 6.11 -10.85
C THR A 13 -18.80 5.25 -9.89
N ALA A 14 -18.99 3.97 -10.21
CA ALA A 14 -19.63 3.01 -9.32
C ALA A 14 -18.55 2.20 -8.60
N ALA A 15 -18.88 1.72 -7.40
CA ALA A 15 -18.07 0.71 -6.71
C ALA A 15 -18.07 -0.57 -7.55
N ILE A 16 -16.93 -0.86 -8.18
CA ILE A 16 -16.73 -2.04 -9.02
C ILE A 16 -15.64 -2.86 -8.35
N ASN A 17 -15.84 -4.18 -8.31
CA ASN A 17 -14.84 -5.08 -7.78
C ASN A 17 -14.03 -5.69 -8.91
N GLY A 18 -12.76 -5.96 -8.64
CA GLY A 18 -11.82 -6.53 -9.60
C GLY A 18 -11.20 -7.83 -9.07
N THR A 19 -11.01 -8.80 -9.96
CA THR A 19 -10.29 -10.04 -9.64
C THR A 19 -9.38 -10.41 -10.80
N GLY A 20 -8.10 -10.65 -10.52
CA GLY A 20 -7.13 -11.18 -11.47
C GLY A 20 -7.34 -12.68 -11.73
N ASN A 21 -6.29 -13.36 -12.18
CA ASN A 21 -6.29 -14.78 -12.44
C ASN A 21 -5.09 -15.48 -11.74
N ALA A 22 -4.43 -16.43 -12.41
CA ALA A 22 -3.32 -17.20 -11.84
C ALA A 22 -1.95 -16.78 -12.42
N LEU A 23 -1.91 -15.67 -13.16
CA LEU A 23 -0.75 -15.07 -13.79
C LEU A 23 -0.43 -13.75 -13.08
N ALA A 24 0.73 -13.16 -13.35
CA ALA A 24 1.05 -11.84 -12.84
C ALA A 24 0.09 -10.77 -13.41
N ASN A 25 -0.74 -10.20 -12.55
CA ASN A 25 -1.76 -9.22 -12.86
C ASN A 25 -1.39 -7.82 -12.39
N ILE A 26 -1.77 -6.81 -13.17
CA ILE A 26 -1.96 -5.44 -12.68
C ILE A 26 -3.46 -5.22 -12.48
N VAL A 27 -3.89 -4.98 -11.24
CA VAL A 27 -5.29 -4.69 -10.89
C VAL A 27 -5.37 -3.27 -10.35
N TYR A 28 -5.99 -2.38 -11.12
CA TYR A 28 -6.18 -0.97 -10.79
C TYR A 28 -7.68 -0.69 -10.59
N GLY A 29 -8.05 -0.22 -9.39
CA GLY A 29 -9.38 0.28 -9.08
C GLY A 29 -9.77 1.60 -9.78
N ASN A 30 -10.84 2.21 -9.32
CA ASN A 30 -11.35 3.49 -9.83
C ASN A 30 -11.30 4.56 -8.72
N SER A 31 -12.18 5.56 -8.78
CA SER A 31 -12.21 6.64 -7.80
C SER A 31 -13.22 6.42 -6.66
N THR A 32 -13.61 5.17 -6.43
CA THR A 32 -14.58 4.75 -5.42
C THR A 32 -14.07 3.50 -4.73
N ASP A 33 -14.61 3.22 -3.55
CA ASP A 33 -14.28 2.02 -2.77
C ASP A 33 -14.45 0.74 -3.61
N ASN A 34 -13.36 0.01 -3.82
CA ASN A 34 -13.31 -1.24 -4.58
C ASN A 34 -12.84 -2.39 -3.70
N VAL A 35 -13.29 -3.61 -4.04
CA VAL A 35 -12.68 -4.85 -3.56
C VAL A 35 -11.86 -5.43 -4.71
N LEU A 36 -10.53 -5.46 -4.54
CA LEU A 36 -9.57 -5.92 -5.53
C LEU A 36 -8.87 -7.18 -5.03
N SER A 37 -8.81 -8.20 -5.87
CA SER A 37 -8.07 -9.43 -5.60
C SER A 37 -7.10 -9.75 -6.75
N GLY A 38 -5.84 -10.03 -6.43
CA GLY A 38 -4.82 -10.49 -7.39
C GLY A 38 -5.12 -11.90 -7.86
N GLY A 39 -5.07 -12.87 -6.93
CA GLY A 39 -5.36 -14.28 -7.21
C GLY A 39 -4.16 -15.15 -6.89
N ASP A 40 -3.73 -15.97 -7.85
CA ASP A 40 -2.41 -16.60 -7.76
C ASP A 40 -1.45 -15.83 -8.68
N GLY A 41 -0.15 -15.84 -8.39
CA GLY A 41 0.84 -15.13 -9.20
C GLY A 41 1.45 -13.96 -8.44
N ASN A 42 2.31 -13.20 -9.12
CA ASN A 42 2.94 -12.04 -8.52
C ASN A 42 2.22 -10.79 -9.04
N ASP A 43 1.30 -10.27 -8.25
CA ASP A 43 0.35 -9.26 -8.69
C ASP A 43 0.76 -7.85 -8.26
N THR A 44 0.17 -6.86 -8.88
CA THR A 44 0.27 -5.47 -8.47
C THR A 44 -1.12 -4.86 -8.34
N LEU A 45 -1.48 -4.50 -7.12
CA LEU A 45 -2.76 -3.90 -6.78
C LEU A 45 -2.58 -2.40 -6.52
N ILE A 46 -3.43 -1.61 -7.17
CA ILE A 46 -3.53 -0.16 -6.98
C ILE A 46 -5.01 0.16 -6.73
N GLY A 47 -5.34 0.58 -5.51
CA GLY A 47 -6.72 0.93 -5.15
C GLY A 47 -7.23 2.13 -5.95
N GLY A 48 -6.46 3.23 -5.92
CA GLY A 48 -6.83 4.48 -6.56
C GLY A 48 -7.34 5.48 -5.53
N LEU A 49 -8.54 6.03 -5.76
CA LEU A 49 -9.20 6.87 -4.75
C LEU A 49 -10.33 6.09 -4.08
N GLY A 50 -10.62 6.39 -2.82
CA GLY A 50 -11.60 5.67 -2.00
C GLY A 50 -10.91 4.83 -0.94
N ASN A 51 -11.71 4.14 -0.13
CA ASN A 51 -11.19 3.15 0.82
C ASN A 51 -11.28 1.77 0.18
N ASP A 52 -10.17 1.26 -0.34
CA ASP A 52 -10.16 0.00 -1.07
C ASP A 52 -9.87 -1.19 -0.15
N THR A 53 -10.39 -2.36 -0.50
CA THR A 53 -10.02 -3.65 0.12
C THR A 53 -9.16 -4.42 -0.86
N LEU A 54 -7.90 -4.66 -0.52
CA LEU A 54 -6.90 -5.26 -1.38
C LEU A 54 -6.52 -6.64 -0.84
N THR A 55 -6.56 -7.65 -1.69
CA THR A 55 -6.13 -9.02 -1.39
C THR A 55 -5.13 -9.45 -2.47
N GLY A 56 -3.87 -9.64 -2.10
CA GLY A 56 -2.84 -10.09 -3.06
C GLY A 56 -3.15 -11.52 -3.53
N GLY A 57 -3.29 -12.42 -2.56
CA GLY A 57 -3.49 -13.83 -2.76
C GLY A 57 -2.18 -14.60 -2.60
N ALA A 58 -1.90 -15.53 -3.52
CA ALA A 58 -0.73 -16.39 -3.44
C ALA A 58 0.37 -15.92 -4.39
N GLY A 59 1.54 -15.60 -3.86
CA GLY A 59 2.71 -15.20 -4.62
C GLY A 59 3.40 -14.02 -3.95
N SER A 60 4.25 -13.32 -4.69
CA SER A 60 4.89 -12.10 -4.19
C SER A 60 4.18 -10.89 -4.78
N ASP A 61 3.32 -10.26 -3.98
CA ASP A 61 2.44 -9.21 -4.45
C ASP A 61 2.95 -7.81 -4.11
N ILE A 62 2.49 -6.83 -4.90
CA ILE A 62 2.81 -5.43 -4.73
C ILE A 62 1.52 -4.66 -4.43
N PHE A 63 1.48 -3.97 -3.29
CA PHE A 63 0.43 -2.99 -2.99
C PHE A 63 1.00 -1.59 -3.20
N ARG A 64 0.57 -0.93 -4.27
CA ARG A 64 1.12 0.37 -4.69
C ARG A 64 0.19 1.51 -4.32
N PHE A 65 0.71 2.45 -3.53
CA PHE A 65 0.06 3.70 -3.18
C PHE A 65 0.59 4.82 -4.07
N ASN A 66 -0.31 5.41 -4.85
CA ASN A 66 -0.02 6.43 -5.86
C ASN A 66 -1.02 7.59 -5.82
N THR A 67 -1.73 7.74 -4.71
CA THR A 67 -2.70 8.83 -4.48
C THR A 67 -2.38 9.54 -3.17
N ALA A 68 -2.68 10.84 -3.13
CA ALA A 68 -2.37 11.68 -1.98
C ALA A 68 -3.01 11.14 -0.70
N PRO A 69 -2.25 10.99 0.40
CA PRO A 69 -2.77 10.54 1.69
C PRO A 69 -3.97 11.38 2.13
N SER A 70 -5.04 10.73 2.55
CA SER A 70 -6.27 11.37 2.99
C SER A 70 -7.02 10.48 3.96
N ALA A 71 -7.72 11.08 4.93
CA ALA A 71 -8.57 10.33 5.87
C ALA A 71 -9.77 9.63 5.19
N SER A 72 -10.06 9.97 3.93
CA SER A 72 -11.08 9.32 3.10
C SER A 72 -10.49 8.33 2.09
N ASN A 73 -9.19 8.02 2.19
CA ASN A 73 -8.45 7.20 1.25
C ASN A 73 -7.52 6.22 1.98
N ILE A 74 -8.11 5.42 2.88
CA ILE A 74 -7.40 4.45 3.71
C ILE A 74 -7.74 3.06 3.20
N ASP A 75 -6.78 2.44 2.53
CA ASP A 75 -6.96 1.09 2.01
C ASP A 75 -6.78 0.04 3.10
N THR A 76 -7.37 -1.12 2.92
CA THR A 76 -7.18 -2.29 3.79
C THR A 76 -6.54 -3.40 2.98
N VAL A 77 -5.29 -3.73 3.29
CA VAL A 77 -4.61 -4.91 2.75
C VAL A 77 -4.90 -6.10 3.67
N THR A 78 -5.56 -7.09 3.12
CA THR A 78 -6.21 -8.15 3.91
C THR A 78 -5.30 -9.33 4.24
N ASP A 79 -4.23 -9.54 3.47
CA ASP A 79 -3.41 -10.75 3.52
C ASP A 79 -1.90 -10.49 3.41
N PHE A 80 -1.45 -9.25 3.65
CA PHE A 80 -0.04 -8.88 3.55
C PHE A 80 0.88 -9.83 4.34
N THR A 81 1.88 -10.36 3.66
CA THR A 81 2.92 -11.23 4.21
C THR A 81 4.30 -10.57 4.07
N VAL A 82 5.02 -10.43 5.18
CA VAL A 82 6.36 -9.82 5.22
C VAL A 82 7.39 -10.61 4.39
N ALA A 83 7.16 -11.91 4.20
CA ALA A 83 8.11 -12.76 3.49
C ALA A 83 8.03 -12.61 1.96
N ASP A 84 6.84 -12.33 1.44
CA ASP A 84 6.58 -12.41 -0.01
C ASP A 84 6.15 -11.06 -0.60
N ASP A 85 5.45 -10.20 0.14
CA ASP A 85 4.81 -9.00 -0.40
C ASP A 85 5.62 -7.71 -0.21
N THR A 86 5.33 -6.71 -1.03
CA THR A 86 6.02 -5.42 -1.03
C THR A 86 5.01 -4.27 -1.07
N ILE A 87 5.25 -3.23 -0.27
CA ILE A 87 4.56 -1.95 -0.37
C ILE A 87 5.34 -1.04 -1.32
N GLN A 88 4.66 -0.46 -2.30
CA GLN A 88 5.24 0.56 -3.18
C GLN A 88 4.66 1.94 -2.93
N LEU A 89 5.54 2.94 -2.86
CA LEU A 89 5.21 4.32 -2.55
C LEU A 89 5.71 5.21 -3.69
N GLU A 90 4.81 5.92 -4.37
CA GLU A 90 5.21 6.83 -5.45
C GLU A 90 5.78 8.15 -4.89
N ASN A 91 7.03 8.49 -5.20
CA ASN A 91 7.68 9.70 -4.66
C ASN A 91 7.03 11.02 -5.11
N ALA A 92 6.33 11.01 -6.25
CA ALA A 92 5.55 12.14 -6.73
C ALA A 92 4.39 12.49 -5.77
N VAL A 93 3.96 11.51 -4.98
CA VAL A 93 2.93 11.64 -3.95
C VAL A 93 3.55 11.79 -2.56
N PHE A 94 4.48 10.92 -2.20
CA PHE A 94 5.17 10.89 -0.91
C PHE A 94 6.45 11.71 -0.97
N THR A 95 6.31 13.02 -1.11
CA THR A 95 7.40 13.91 -1.56
C THR A 95 8.62 14.02 -0.64
N GLN A 96 8.55 13.54 0.60
CA GLN A 96 9.75 13.43 1.46
C GLN A 96 10.62 12.21 1.11
N LEU A 97 10.05 11.19 0.46
CA LEU A 97 10.74 9.97 0.04
C LEU A 97 11.49 10.21 -1.28
N THR A 98 12.62 10.90 -1.21
CA THR A 98 13.31 11.41 -2.41
C THR A 98 14.20 10.39 -3.12
N ALA A 99 14.65 9.34 -2.42
CA ALA A 99 15.47 8.29 -2.99
C ALA A 99 14.61 7.13 -3.50
N THR A 100 14.77 6.72 -4.75
CA THR A 100 14.08 5.54 -5.30
C THR A 100 14.80 4.24 -4.93
N GLY A 101 14.06 3.14 -4.90
CA GLY A 101 14.53 1.83 -4.44
C GLY A 101 14.03 1.50 -3.03
N VAL A 102 14.74 0.62 -2.33
CA VAL A 102 14.38 0.25 -0.95
C VAL A 102 14.39 1.48 -0.05
N LEU A 103 13.34 1.63 0.76
CA LEU A 103 13.18 2.75 1.70
C LEU A 103 14.40 2.84 2.63
N ASN A 104 14.84 4.07 2.95
CA ASN A 104 15.94 4.23 3.90
C ASN A 104 15.51 3.75 5.29
N ALA A 105 16.38 3.03 6.00
CA ALA A 105 16.07 2.54 7.34
C ALA A 105 15.76 3.66 8.34
N ALA A 106 16.32 4.86 8.14
CA ALA A 106 16.00 6.04 8.95
C ALA A 106 14.64 6.68 8.61
N GLU A 107 14.01 6.27 7.50
CA GLU A 107 12.69 6.78 7.07
C GLU A 107 11.52 5.91 7.54
N PHE A 108 11.82 4.77 8.17
CA PHE A 108 10.83 3.79 8.59
C PHE A 108 10.80 3.60 10.11
N LYS A 109 9.59 3.64 10.67
CA LYS A 109 9.36 3.51 12.10
C LYS A 109 8.26 2.51 12.44
N ILE A 110 8.56 1.59 13.35
CA ILE A 110 7.52 0.83 14.07
C ILE A 110 7.05 1.64 15.28
N GLY A 111 5.79 2.07 15.32
CA GLY A 111 5.26 2.88 16.42
C GLY A 111 3.90 3.51 16.14
N ALA A 112 3.42 4.32 17.09
CA ALA A 112 2.17 5.04 16.95
C ALA A 112 2.33 6.43 16.31
N ALA A 113 3.55 6.97 16.30
CA ALA A 113 3.92 8.28 15.76
C ALA A 113 5.43 8.31 15.47
N ALA A 114 5.87 9.33 14.72
CA ALA A 114 7.27 9.66 14.52
C ALA A 114 7.99 9.95 15.85
N ALA A 115 9.28 9.66 15.90
CA ALA A 115 10.14 9.79 17.07
C ALA A 115 11.37 10.67 16.83
N ASP A 116 11.90 10.70 15.61
CA ASP A 116 12.97 11.63 15.19
C ASP A 116 12.60 12.39 13.93
N ALA A 117 13.50 13.16 13.32
CA ALA A 117 13.14 14.07 12.22
C ALA A 117 12.84 13.40 10.87
N ASN A 118 13.09 12.09 10.75
CA ASN A 118 13.10 11.41 9.47
C ASN A 118 12.07 10.29 9.39
N ASP A 119 11.27 10.04 10.42
CA ASP A 119 10.29 8.95 10.48
C ASP A 119 9.07 9.22 9.57
N PHE A 120 9.27 9.13 8.25
CA PHE A 120 8.24 9.45 7.25
C PHE A 120 7.20 8.33 7.06
N ILE A 121 7.59 7.07 7.20
CA ILE A 121 6.69 5.92 7.11
C ILE A 121 6.61 5.24 8.46
N ILE A 122 5.40 5.20 9.01
CA ILE A 122 5.14 4.71 10.36
C ILE A 122 4.16 3.55 10.29
N TYR A 123 4.52 2.41 10.87
CA TYR A 123 3.62 1.28 11.06
C TYR A 123 3.33 1.01 12.53
N ASN A 124 2.05 1.05 12.89
CA ASN A 124 1.58 0.70 14.23
C ASN A 124 1.24 -0.79 14.30
N ALA A 125 2.16 -1.59 14.84
CA ALA A 125 1.97 -3.04 14.99
C ALA A 125 0.75 -3.45 15.83
N GLY A 126 0.24 -2.58 16.72
CA GLY A 126 -0.93 -2.86 17.53
C GLY A 126 -2.26 -2.70 16.77
N THR A 127 -2.31 -1.83 15.76
CA THR A 127 -3.54 -1.54 14.99
C THR A 127 -3.46 -1.97 13.52
N GLY A 128 -2.26 -2.27 13.02
CA GLY A 128 -2.00 -2.50 11.60
C GLY A 128 -1.93 -1.22 10.76
N ALA A 129 -2.10 -0.04 11.37
CA ALA A 129 -2.12 1.22 10.64
C ALA A 129 -0.74 1.53 10.04
N LEU A 130 -0.71 1.78 8.74
CA LEU A 130 0.42 2.34 8.00
C LEU A 130 0.11 3.81 7.70
N SER A 131 1.02 4.70 8.08
CA SER A 131 0.83 6.15 7.97
C SER A 131 2.05 6.82 7.36
N TYR A 132 1.79 7.92 6.67
CA TYR A 132 2.81 8.84 6.18
C TYR A 132 2.85 10.11 7.03
N ASP A 133 4.01 10.44 7.57
CA ASP A 133 4.25 11.70 8.27
C ASP A 133 5.10 12.63 7.39
N ALA A 134 4.50 13.70 6.88
CA ALA A 134 5.15 14.57 5.91
C ALA A 134 6.21 15.51 6.52
N ASP A 135 6.21 15.71 7.84
CA ASP A 135 7.28 16.45 8.52
C ASP A 135 8.31 15.55 9.19
N GLY A 136 7.99 14.25 9.25
CA GLY A 136 8.82 13.18 9.78
C GLY A 136 9.06 13.24 11.27
N ASN A 137 8.70 14.32 11.97
CA ASN A 137 9.13 14.62 13.35
C ASN A 137 8.01 14.55 14.39
N GLY A 138 6.78 14.24 13.97
CA GLY A 138 5.63 14.07 14.83
C GLY A 138 5.06 15.36 15.41
N ALA A 139 5.57 16.53 15.00
CA ALA A 139 4.93 17.81 15.30
C ALA A 139 3.61 17.96 14.52
N GLY A 140 3.58 17.42 13.31
CA GLY A 140 2.42 17.22 12.45
C GLY A 140 1.76 15.87 12.71
N ALA A 141 0.48 15.78 12.35
CA ALA A 141 -0.24 14.52 12.42
C ALA A 141 0.09 13.68 11.18
N ALA A 142 0.64 12.47 11.40
CA ALA A 142 0.76 11.47 10.36
C ALA A 142 -0.62 11.14 9.76
N VAL A 143 -0.68 11.04 8.43
CA VAL A 143 -1.90 10.67 7.70
C VAL A 143 -1.86 9.18 7.43
N GLN A 144 -2.86 8.46 7.90
CA GLN A 144 -2.99 7.04 7.62
C GLN A 144 -3.27 6.81 6.13
N ILE A 145 -2.56 5.86 5.53
CA ILE A 145 -2.71 5.49 4.11
C ILE A 145 -3.26 4.07 3.93
N ALA A 146 -2.99 3.19 4.90
CA ALA A 146 -3.49 1.84 4.85
C ALA A 146 -3.68 1.20 6.23
N ILE A 147 -4.40 0.09 6.24
CA ILE A 147 -4.45 -0.90 7.31
C ILE A 147 -3.87 -2.19 6.73
N LEU A 148 -2.81 -2.70 7.33
CA LEU A 148 -2.25 -4.02 7.06
C LEU A 148 -2.71 -5.00 8.18
N GLY A 149 -2.05 -6.15 8.29
CA GLY A 149 -2.17 -7.02 9.47
C GLY A 149 -1.58 -6.39 10.74
N VAL A 150 -1.86 -6.96 11.91
CA VAL A 150 -1.24 -6.60 13.20
C VAL A 150 -0.01 -7.47 13.47
N ASN A 151 0.92 -6.96 14.29
CA ASN A 151 2.15 -7.65 14.70
C ASN A 151 3.04 -8.12 13.52
N LEU A 152 2.92 -7.47 12.36
CA LEU A 152 3.83 -7.74 11.25
C LEU A 152 5.24 -7.27 11.63
N ALA A 153 6.23 -8.11 11.38
CA ALA A 153 7.64 -7.81 11.62
C ALA A 153 8.24 -6.96 10.49
N LEU A 154 7.56 -5.87 10.13
CA LEU A 154 7.96 -5.01 9.02
C LEU A 154 9.32 -4.36 9.28
N THR A 155 10.05 -4.17 8.19
CA THR A 155 11.32 -3.45 8.09
C THR A 155 11.26 -2.50 6.91
N ASN A 156 12.27 -1.64 6.77
CA ASN A 156 12.38 -0.77 5.60
C ASN A 156 12.51 -1.55 4.28
N ALA A 157 12.92 -2.82 4.32
CA ALA A 157 13.06 -3.67 3.14
C ALA A 157 11.72 -4.04 2.49
N ASP A 158 10.62 -3.96 3.23
CA ASP A 158 9.27 -4.27 2.74
C ASP A 158 8.66 -3.10 1.94
N PHE A 159 9.39 -1.98 1.84
CA PHE A 159 8.95 -0.76 1.18
C PHE A 159 9.90 -0.39 0.04
N VAL A 160 9.32 -0.10 -1.13
CA VAL A 160 10.05 0.39 -2.30
C VAL A 160 9.46 1.72 -2.74
N VAL A 161 10.31 2.73 -2.84
CA VAL A 161 9.99 4.05 -3.39
C VAL A 161 10.24 4.03 -4.89
N ILE A 162 9.25 4.48 -5.67
CA ILE A 162 9.29 4.52 -7.14
C ILE A 162 9.15 5.94 -7.68
#